data_AF-A0A967SXF4-F1
#
_entry.id   AF-A0A967SXF4-F1
#
_cell.length_a   1.000
_cell.length_b   1.000
_cell.length_c   1.000
_cell.angle_alpha   90.00
_cell.angle_beta   90.00
_cell.angle_gamma   90.00
#
_symmetry.space_group_name_H-M   'P 1'
#
loop_
_entity.id
_entity.type
_entity.pdbx_description
1 polymer ?
#
loop_
_entity_poly.entity_id
_entity_poly.type
_entity_poly.pdbx_seq_one_letter_code
_entity_poly.pdbx_strand_id
1 'polypeptide(L)'
;FYAFFFKEWEAGLSAVRNIVQNNIQLSMIRLSDAQETETTLILSGKRNLVRWAGFGLDILGFRRNRCLLILGITGRRTQAEQALESASQLCKMNGAMYAGR
;
A
#
# COMPACT_ATOMS: atom_id res chain seq x y z
N PHE A 1 1.71 2.93 -10.35
CA PHE A 1 1.02 2.68 -9.07
C PHE A 1 2.05 2.21 -8.07
N TYR A 2 1.83 2.42 -6.78
CA TYR A 2 2.76 2.04 -5.71
C TYR A 2 1.98 1.33 -4.61
N ALA A 3 2.49 0.22 -4.11
CA ALA A 3 1.78 -0.67 -3.21
C ALA A 3 2.42 -0.69 -1.82
N PHE A 4 1.57 -0.69 -0.78
CA PHE A 4 1.97 -0.78 0.62
C PHE A 4 1.07 -1.76 1.36
N PHE A 5 1.67 -2.63 2.17
CA PHE A 5 0.94 -3.54 3.07
C PHE A 5 0.93 -3.00 4.49
N PHE A 6 -0.21 -3.15 5.16
CA PHE A 6 -0.35 -2.89 6.59
C PHE A 6 -0.79 -4.17 7.31
N LYS A 7 -0.41 -4.28 8.59
CA LYS A 7 -0.80 -5.40 9.47
C LYS A 7 -2.29 -5.38 9.81
N GLU A 8 -2.86 -4.18 9.89
CA GLU A 8 -4.21 -3.90 10.38
C GLU A 8 -4.88 -2.84 9.50
N TRP A 9 -6.20 -2.96 9.33
CA TRP A 9 -7.01 -2.04 8.54
C TRP A 9 -6.94 -0.60 9.07
N GLU A 10 -6.99 -0.44 10.38
CA GLU A 10 -6.96 0.85 11.09
C GLU A 10 -5.68 1.63 10.80
N ALA A 11 -4.55 0.92 10.68
CA ALA A 11 -3.27 1.52 10.31
C ALA A 11 -3.28 2.03 8.86
N GLY A 12 -3.82 1.23 7.93
CA GLY A 12 -4.01 1.64 6.54
C GLY A 12 -4.95 2.85 6.41
N LEU A 13 -6.06 2.84 7.15
CA LEU A 13 -7.02 3.95 7.18
C LEU A 13 -6.40 5.23 7.78
N SER A 14 -5.57 5.10 8.81
CA SER A 14 -4.85 6.23 9.41
C SER A 14 -3.83 6.83 8.43
N ALA A 15 -3.11 5.98 7.68
CA ALA A 15 -2.22 6.44 6.62
C ALA A 15 -2.98 7.21 5.52
N VAL A 16 -4.13 6.69 5.06
CA VAL A 16 -5.00 7.37 4.09
C VAL A 16 -5.43 8.74 4.60
N ARG A 17 -5.88 8.82 5.86
CA ARG A 17 -6.28 10.10 6.49
C ARG A 17 -5.13 11.09 6.51
N ASN A 18 -3.95 10.66 6.95
CA ASN A 18 -2.78 11.54 7.01
C ASN A 18 -2.38 12.04 5.62
N ILE A 19 -2.40 11.18 4.59
CA ILE A 19 -2.08 11.55 3.21
C ILE A 19 -3.05 12.62 2.69
N VAL A 20 -4.36 12.42 2.90
CA VAL A 20 -5.39 13.36 2.48
C VAL A 20 -5.26 14.69 3.24
N GLN A 21 -5.05 14.65 4.56
CA GLN A 21 -4.90 15.84 5.39
C GLN A 21 -3.65 16.67 5.05
N ASN A 22 -2.58 16.03 4.59
CA ASN A 22 -1.37 16.70 4.12
C ASN A 22 -1.47 17.19 2.66
N ASN A 23 -2.62 17.02 1.99
CA ASN A 23 -2.84 17.40 0.59
C ASN A 23 -1.77 16.87 -0.37
N ILE A 24 -1.28 15.64 -0.14
CA ILE A 24 -0.28 15.04 -1.02
C ILE A 24 -0.90 14.83 -2.41
N GLN A 25 -0.23 15.31 -3.45
CA GLN A 25 -0.75 15.28 -4.81
C GLN A 25 -0.68 13.86 -5.41
N LEU A 26 -1.75 13.11 -5.19
CA LEU A 26 -1.97 11.77 -5.74
C LEU A 26 -3.12 11.81 -6.75
N SER A 27 -3.04 11.01 -7.81
CA SER A 27 -4.16 10.83 -8.74
C SER A 27 -5.12 9.73 -8.32
N MET A 28 -4.70 8.84 -7.42
CA MET A 28 -5.54 7.78 -6.89
C MET A 28 -5.04 7.33 -5.52
N ILE A 29 -5.96 7.01 -4.63
CA ILE A 29 -5.70 6.29 -3.38
C ILE A 29 -6.76 5.19 -3.23
N ARG A 30 -6.33 3.94 -3.03
CA ARG A 30 -7.23 2.80 -2.83
C ARG A 30 -6.74 1.93 -1.70
N LEU A 31 -7.52 1.83 -0.63
CA LEU A 31 -7.31 0.88 0.46
C LEU A 31 -8.22 -0.33 0.24
N SER A 32 -7.67 -1.55 0.25
CA SER A 32 -8.39 -2.79 -0.01
C SER A 32 -8.14 -3.79 1.12
N ASP A 33 -9.18 -4.54 1.50
CA ASP A 33 -9.11 -5.57 2.54
C ASP A 33 -8.38 -6.84 2.02
N ALA A 34 -7.94 -7.71 2.94
CA ALA A 34 -7.18 -8.92 2.71
C ALA A 34 -7.83 -9.85 1.68
N GLN A 35 -9.17 -9.89 1.66
CA GLN A 35 -9.94 -10.83 0.85
C GLN A 35 -9.98 -10.45 -0.65
N GLU A 36 -9.96 -9.16 -1.00
CA GLU A 36 -9.84 -8.69 -2.40
C GLU A 36 -8.39 -8.72 -2.93
N THR A 37 -7.43 -8.66 -2.02
CA THR A 37 -5.99 -8.56 -2.33
C THR A 37 -5.46 -9.83 -2.99
N GLU A 38 -5.97 -11.01 -2.59
CA GLU A 38 -5.59 -12.30 -3.16
C GLU A 38 -6.06 -12.42 -4.62
N THR A 39 -7.32 -12.08 -4.91
CA THR A 39 -7.88 -12.12 -6.27
C THR A 39 -7.17 -11.13 -7.21
N THR A 40 -6.89 -9.91 -6.75
CA THR A 40 -6.26 -8.86 -7.57
C THR A 40 -4.80 -9.19 -7.92
N LEU A 41 -4.04 -9.80 -6.99
CA LEU A 41 -2.66 -10.20 -7.23
C LEU A 41 -2.56 -11.46 -8.11
N ILE A 42 -3.53 -12.38 -8.01
CA ILE A 42 -3.64 -13.54 -8.90
C ILE A 42 -3.96 -13.10 -10.34
N LEU A 43 -4.90 -12.17 -10.51
CA LEU A 43 -5.33 -11.68 -11.83
C LEU A 43 -4.29 -10.77 -12.51
N SER A 44 -3.46 -10.05 -11.76
CA SER A 44 -2.41 -9.18 -12.31
C SER A 44 -1.13 -9.92 -12.74
N GLY A 45 -1.10 -11.25 -12.65
CA GLY A 45 0.04 -12.07 -13.10
C GLY A 45 1.30 -11.96 -12.22
N LYS A 46 1.29 -11.16 -11.15
CA LYS A 46 2.41 -10.98 -10.22
C LYS A 46 2.49 -12.13 -9.19
N ARG A 47 2.56 -13.38 -9.68
CA ARG A 47 2.56 -14.62 -8.86
C ARG A 47 3.68 -14.68 -7.80
N ASN A 48 4.82 -14.02 -8.04
CA ASN A 48 5.90 -13.95 -7.05
C ASN A 48 5.54 -13.09 -5.83
N LEU A 49 4.76 -12.00 -6.01
CA LEU A 49 4.25 -11.19 -4.91
C LEU A 49 3.19 -11.95 -4.10
N VAL A 50 2.35 -12.75 -4.76
CA VAL A 50 1.39 -13.67 -4.10
C VAL A 50 2.11 -14.67 -3.20
N ARG A 51 3.23 -15.24 -3.67
CA ARG A 51 4.02 -16.23 -2.92
C ARG A 51 4.71 -15.64 -1.68
N TRP A 52 5.22 -14.41 -1.77
CA TRP A 52 5.77 -13.70 -0.60
C TRP A 52 4.68 -13.23 0.37
N ALA A 53 3.53 -12.78 -0.16
CA ALA A 53 2.39 -12.38 0.66
C ALA A 53 1.70 -13.57 1.36
N GLY A 54 1.76 -14.77 0.77
CA GLY A 54 1.19 -16.00 1.34
C GLY A 54 2.12 -16.71 2.32
N PHE A 55 3.43 -16.78 2.07
CA PHE A 55 4.34 -17.66 2.84
C PHE A 55 5.23 -16.93 3.85
N GLY A 56 5.57 -15.66 3.61
CA GLY A 56 6.50 -14.90 4.47
C GLY A 56 5.81 -14.04 5.54
N LEU A 57 4.57 -13.61 5.30
CA LEU A 57 3.86 -12.67 6.16
C LEU A 57 3.15 -13.33 7.35
N ASP A 58 2.69 -14.57 7.19
CA ASP A 58 2.13 -15.36 8.30
C ASP A 58 3.16 -15.63 9.40
N ILE A 59 4.43 -15.84 9.02
CA ILE A 59 5.56 -16.04 9.95
C ILE A 59 5.93 -14.74 10.69
N LEU A 60 5.65 -13.57 10.10
CA LEU A 60 5.91 -12.24 10.68
C LEU A 60 4.73 -11.68 11.51
N GLY A 61 3.69 -12.49 11.73
CA GLY A 61 2.51 -12.12 12.54
C GLY A 61 1.46 -11.28 11.82
N PHE A 62 1.51 -11.19 10.49
CA PHE A 62 0.50 -10.49 9.68
C PHE A 62 -0.70 -11.42 9.44
N ARG A 63 -1.65 -11.44 10.38
CA ARG A 63 -2.88 -12.24 10.30
C ARG A 63 -3.93 -11.67 9.32
N ARG A 64 -5.08 -12.37 9.24
CA ARG A 64 -6.31 -12.13 8.45
C ARG A 64 -6.77 -10.67 8.22
N ASN A 65 -6.32 -9.70 9.01
CA ASN A 65 -6.73 -8.29 8.93
C ASN A 65 -5.76 -7.40 8.11
N ARG A 66 -4.94 -8.01 7.24
CA ARG A 66 -4.01 -7.27 6.38
C ARG A 66 -4.76 -6.41 5.36
N CYS A 67 -4.27 -5.21 5.07
CA CYS A 67 -4.82 -4.39 4.00
C CYS A 67 -3.74 -3.91 3.02
N LEU A 68 -4.13 -3.77 1.76
CA LEU A 68 -3.31 -3.27 0.67
C LEU A 68 -3.72 -1.85 0.32
N LEU A 69 -2.75 -0.93 0.36
CA LEU A 69 -2.90 0.43 -0.15
C LEU A 69 -2.22 0.55 -1.50
N ILE A 70 -2.95 1.06 -2.49
CA ILE A 70 -2.43 1.38 -3.82
C ILE A 70 -2.50 2.89 -4.03
N LEU A 71 -1.36 3.49 -4.37
CA LEU A 71 -1.25 4.91 -4.71
C LEU A 71 -1.02 5.08 -6.22
N GLY A 72 -1.84 5.92 -6.85
CA GLY A 72 -1.63 6.44 -8.19
C GLY A 72 -0.99 7.82 -8.11
N ILE A 73 0.10 8.02 -8.85
CA ILE A 73 0.81 9.30 -8.93
C ILE A 73 1.05 9.59 -10.40
N THR A 74 0.62 10.78 -10.84
CA THR A 74 0.75 11.26 -12.21
C THR A 74 1.16 12.72 -12.18
N GLY A 75 2.04 13.13 -13.09
CA GLY A 75 2.55 14.50 -13.15
C GLY A 75 3.97 14.55 -13.69
N ARG A 76 4.63 15.69 -13.54
CA ARG A 76 6.06 15.82 -13.86
C ARG A 76 6.87 14.94 -12.92
N ARG A 77 7.97 14.38 -13.44
CA ARG A 77 8.82 13.42 -12.70
C ARG A 77 9.20 13.91 -11.29
N THR A 78 9.68 15.15 -11.18
CA THR A 78 10.11 15.72 -9.90
C THR A 78 8.98 15.83 -8.89
N GLN A 79 7.79 16.27 -9.33
CA GLN A 79 6.59 16.36 -8.47
C GLN A 79 6.10 14.96 -8.06
N ALA A 80 6.14 14.00 -8.98
CA ALA A 80 5.74 12.63 -8.70
C ALA A 80 6.68 11.94 -7.70
N GLU A 81 7.98 12.18 -7.80
CA GLU A 81 8.98 11.68 -6.85
C GLU A 81 8.78 12.28 -5.45
N GLN A 82 8.55 13.59 -5.35
CA GLN A 82 8.26 14.26 -4.07
C GLN A 82 6.95 13.78 -3.42
N ALA A 83 5.89 13.62 -4.22
CA ALA A 83 4.61 13.08 -3.74
C ALA A 83 4.77 11.64 -3.25
N LEU A 84 5.54 10.81 -3.97
CA LEU A 84 5.82 9.44 -3.55
C LEU A 84 6.61 9.38 -2.25
N GLU A 85 7.63 10.21 -2.10
CA GLU A 85 8.46 10.26 -0.89
C GLU A 85 7.62 10.65 0.33
N SER A 86 6.85 11.73 0.21
CA SER A 86 5.98 12.23 1.28
C SER A 86 4.92 11.20 1.68
N ALA A 87 4.23 10.61 0.69
CA ALA A 87 3.26 9.55 0.97
C ALA A 87 3.91 8.30 1.58
N SER A 88 5.10 7.92 1.12
CA SER A 88 5.84 6.76 1.65
C SER A 88 6.23 6.96 3.11
N GLN A 89 6.64 8.17 3.50
CA GLN A 89 6.94 8.49 4.90
C GLN A 89 5.71 8.35 5.78
N LEU A 90 4.56 8.92 5.38
CA LEU A 90 3.31 8.81 6.12
C LEU A 90 2.82 7.36 6.24
N CYS A 91 2.97 6.56 5.18
CA CYS A 91 2.69 5.12 5.21
C CYS A 91 3.60 4.41 6.22
N LYS A 92 4.91 4.65 6.18
CA LYS A 92 5.89 4.02 7.09
C LYS A 92 5.64 4.39 8.56
N MET A 93 5.27 5.64 8.85
CA MET A 93 4.89 6.08 10.20
C MET A 93 3.69 5.30 10.76
N ASN A 94 2.83 4.80 9.88
CA ASN A 94 1.69 3.94 10.21
C ASN A 94 2.02 2.43 10.07
N GLY A 95 3.31 2.05 10.05
CA GLY A 95 3.73 0.64 10.05
C GLY A 95 3.63 -0.06 8.69
N ALA A 96 3.58 0.68 7.58
CA ALA A 96 3.52 0.09 6.25
C ALA A 96 4.82 -0.59 5.81
N MET A 97 4.68 -1.70 5.10
CA MET A 97 5.75 -2.31 4.30
C MET A 97 5.55 -1.96 2.82
N TYR A 98 6.59 -1.43 2.16
CA TYR A 98 6.53 -1.16 0.72
C TYR A 98 6.55 -2.47 -0.09
N ALA A 99 5.59 -2.64 -0.99
CA ALA A 99 5.38 -3.85 -1.77
C ALA A 99 5.76 -3.69 -3.26
N GLY A 100 6.23 -2.52 -3.67
CA GLY A 100 6.70 -2.26 -5.02
C GLY A 100 5.79 -1.38 -5.86
N ARG A 101 6.11 -1.32 -7.16
CA ARG A 101 5.42 -0.56 -8.20
C ARG A 101 4.54 -1.45 -9.07
#